data_AF-M2WAK5-F1
#
_entry.id   AF-M2WAK5-F1
#
_cell.length_a   1.000
_cell.length_b   1.000
_cell.length_c   1.000
_cell.angle_alpha   90.00
_cell.angle_beta   90.00
_cell.angle_gamma   90.00
#
_symmetry.space_group_name_H-M   'P 1'
#
loop_
_entity.id
_entity.type
_entity.pdbx_description
1 polymer ?
#
loop_
_entity_poly.entity_id
_entity_poly.type
_entity_poly.pdbx_seq_one_letter_code
_entity_poly.pdbx_strand_id
1 'polypeptide(L)'
;MLGASGYVPGGLARINGVLPYAQVAPRQSEVPPELTGPVAPGGHRVQVLLELTAMEPESLEFDAEDYLVERLGGGQSPVVWNSIRHASLKQGETLVAELVFELPDQAVELILEGAGDARLSLGAEHHSVSTSGR
;
A
#
# COMPACT_ATOMS: atom_id res chain seq x y z
N MET A 1 -6.75 -12.68 3.84
CA MET A 1 -7.49 -11.82 4.80
C MET A 1 -7.60 -10.43 4.20
N LEU A 2 -8.75 -10.09 3.61
CA LEU A 2 -9.10 -8.71 3.28
C LEU A 2 -9.53 -8.00 4.57
N GLY A 3 -9.06 -6.77 4.81
CA GLY A 3 -9.50 -5.96 5.95
C GLY A 3 -8.58 -5.95 7.18
N ALA A 4 -7.25 -6.07 7.01
CA ALA A 4 -6.33 -5.79 8.12
C ALA A 4 -6.50 -4.33 8.55
N SER A 5 -6.61 -4.11 9.86
CA SER A 5 -6.69 -2.78 10.46
C SER A 5 -5.74 -2.68 11.66
N GLY A 6 -5.34 -1.46 11.97
CA GLY A 6 -4.44 -1.16 13.07
C GLY A 6 -4.59 0.29 13.51
N TYR A 7 -4.25 0.57 14.76
CA TYR A 7 -4.20 1.95 15.25
C TYR A 7 -3.00 2.67 14.65
N VAL A 8 -3.21 3.94 14.34
CA VAL A 8 -2.18 4.92 13.98
C VAL A 8 -2.35 6.13 14.91
N PRO A 9 -1.33 6.98 15.08
CA PRO A 9 -1.49 8.23 15.83
C PRO A 9 -2.70 9.03 15.30
N GLY A 10 -3.62 9.40 16.19
CA GLY A 10 -4.82 10.16 15.82
C GLY A 10 -6.01 9.31 15.31
N GLY A 11 -5.87 8.00 15.08
CA GLY A 11 -6.99 7.21 14.55
C GLY A 11 -6.71 5.76 14.15
N LEU A 12 -7.36 5.33 13.07
CA LEU A 12 -7.37 3.95 12.59
C LEU A 12 -6.94 3.88 11.12
N ALA A 13 -6.06 2.93 10.81
CA ALA A 13 -5.72 2.52 9.46
C ALA A 13 -6.40 1.19 9.09
N ARG A 14 -6.82 1.07 7.84
CA ARG A 14 -7.42 -0.15 7.29
C ARG A 14 -6.99 -0.37 5.85
N ILE A 15 -6.63 -1.60 5.52
CA ILE A 15 -6.38 -2.00 4.13
C ILE A 15 -7.69 -2.44 3.50
N ASN A 16 -8.15 -1.67 2.52
CA ASN A 16 -9.35 -1.94 1.73
C ASN A 16 -9.08 -2.90 0.57
N GLY A 17 -7.84 -2.96 0.08
CA GLY A 17 -7.48 -3.82 -1.02
C GLY A 17 -5.97 -3.84 -1.27
N VAL A 18 -5.51 -4.96 -1.79
CA VAL A 18 -4.13 -5.16 -2.27
C VAL A 18 -4.27 -5.80 -3.65
N LEU A 19 -3.86 -5.07 -4.69
CA LEU A 19 -4.17 -5.42 -6.08
C LEU A 19 -2.88 -5.42 -6.92
N PRO A 20 -2.65 -6.43 -7.78
CA PRO A 20 -1.59 -6.35 -8.78
C PRO A 20 -1.83 -5.14 -9.67
N TYR A 21 -0.85 -4.23 -9.78
CA TYR A 21 -1.04 -2.98 -10.53
C TYR A 21 -1.33 -3.21 -12.01
N ALA A 22 -0.86 -4.34 -12.58
CA ALA A 22 -1.20 -4.75 -13.94
C ALA A 22 -2.71 -4.96 -14.19
N GLN A 23 -3.50 -5.20 -13.13
CA GLN A 23 -4.97 -5.30 -13.21
C GLN A 23 -5.66 -3.94 -13.04
N VAL A 24 -4.96 -2.97 -12.44
CA VAL A 24 -5.43 -1.61 -12.15
C VAL A 24 -5.15 -0.69 -13.32
N ALA A 25 -3.92 -0.68 -13.83
CA ALA A 25 -3.44 0.22 -14.88
C ALA A 25 -4.35 0.27 -16.13
N PRO A 26 -4.89 -0.85 -16.66
CA PRO A 26 -5.78 -0.81 -17.83
C PRO A 26 -7.11 -0.07 -17.60
N ARG A 27 -7.50 0.16 -16.34
CA ARG A 27 -8.72 0.87 -15.96
C ARG A 27 -8.49 2.37 -15.74
N GLN A 28 -7.22 2.79 -15.65
CA GLN A 28 -6.85 4.19 -15.47
C GLN A 28 -6.79 4.88 -16.84
N SER A 29 -7.28 6.11 -16.92
CA SER A 29 -7.22 6.90 -18.16
C SER A 29 -5.79 7.32 -18.51
N GLU A 30 -4.93 7.46 -17.50
CA GLU A 30 -3.51 7.78 -17.62
C GLU A 30 -2.72 7.02 -16.56
N VAL A 31 -1.60 6.41 -16.97
CA VAL A 31 -0.67 5.73 -16.06
C VAL A 31 0.41 6.74 -15.66
N PRO A 32 0.66 6.96 -14.36
CA PRO A 32 1.70 7.86 -13.89
C PRO A 32 3.07 7.54 -14.49
N PRO A 33 3.88 8.53 -14.92
CA PRO A 33 5.20 8.30 -15.51
C PRO A 33 6.12 7.43 -14.65
N GLU A 34 6.06 7.58 -13.33
CA GLU A 34 6.81 6.80 -12.33
C GLU A 34 6.54 5.30 -12.44
N LEU A 35 5.37 4.93 -12.94
CA LEU A 35 4.89 3.55 -13.05
C LEU A 35 5.05 2.97 -14.46
N THR A 36 5.64 3.71 -15.41
CA THR A 36 5.84 3.27 -16.80
C THR A 36 7.17 2.54 -17.05
N GLY A 37 8.14 2.69 -16.14
CA GLY A 37 9.46 2.06 -16.26
C GLY A 37 9.44 0.54 -16.02
N PRO A 38 10.53 -0.18 -16.38
CA PRO A 38 10.68 -1.59 -16.04
C PRO A 38 10.76 -1.76 -14.52
N VAL A 39 10.16 -2.84 -14.01
CA VAL A 39 10.40 -3.33 -12.64
C VAL A 39 11.65 -4.21 -12.62
N ALA A 40 12.28 -4.36 -11.46
CA ALA A 40 13.40 -5.29 -11.29
C ALA A 40 13.01 -6.72 -11.73
N PRO A 41 13.95 -7.52 -12.29
CA PRO A 41 13.65 -8.89 -12.70
C PRO A 41 13.06 -9.72 -11.55
N GLY A 42 11.93 -10.39 -11.82
CA GLY A 42 11.19 -11.15 -10.80
C GLY A 42 10.41 -10.29 -9.80
N GLY A 43 10.27 -8.98 -10.08
CA GLY A 43 9.40 -8.08 -9.34
C GLY A 43 8.09 -7.76 -10.07
N HIS A 44 7.15 -7.23 -9.31
CA HIS A 44 5.87 -6.72 -9.78
C HIS A 44 5.45 -5.48 -8.97
N ARG A 45 4.48 -4.73 -9.51
CA ARG A 45 3.88 -3.58 -8.81
C ARG A 45 2.58 -4.00 -8.15
N VAL A 46 2.35 -3.50 -6.93
CA VAL A 46 1.11 -3.71 -6.17
C VAL A 46 0.56 -2.37 -5.73
N GLN A 47 -0.74 -2.17 -5.93
CA GLN A 47 -1.49 -1.06 -5.36
C GLN A 47 -2.12 -1.52 -4.03
N VAL A 48 -1.88 -0.74 -2.98
CA VAL A 48 -2.54 -0.86 -1.69
C VAL A 48 -3.55 0.28 -1.56
N LEU A 49 -4.80 -0.06 -1.26
CA LEU A 49 -5.85 0.90 -0.94
C LEU A 49 -5.90 1.07 0.58
N LEU A 50 -5.28 2.13 1.08
CA LEU A 50 -5.22 2.47 2.49
C LEU A 50 -6.35 3.44 2.84
N GLU A 51 -7.14 3.09 3.84
CA GLU A 51 -8.13 3.97 4.44
C GLU A 51 -7.66 4.41 5.83
N LEU A 52 -7.75 5.70 6.10
CA LEU A 52 -7.45 6.31 7.40
C LEU A 52 -8.69 7.01 7.92
N THR A 53 -9.05 6.77 9.17
CA THR A 53 -10.14 7.48 9.86
C THR A 53 -9.58 8.19 11.08
N ALA A 54 -9.70 9.51 11.11
CA ALA A 54 -9.33 10.30 12.28
C ALA A 54 -10.38 10.12 13.39
N MET A 55 -9.94 9.68 14.56
CA MET A 55 -10.82 9.37 15.69
C MET A 55 -10.61 10.30 16.88
N GLU A 56 -9.41 10.85 17.00
CA GLU A 56 -9.01 11.72 18.12
C GLU A 56 -9.32 13.19 17.82
N PRO A 57 -9.43 14.05 18.85
CA PRO A 57 -9.64 15.50 18.68
C PRO A 57 -8.48 16.20 17.96
N GLU A 58 -7.26 15.72 18.17
CA GLU A 58 -6.07 16.12 17.43
C GLU A 58 -6.16 15.65 15.96
N SER A 59 -5.47 16.35 15.05
CA SER A 59 -5.45 15.92 13.65
C SER A 59 -4.68 14.60 13.48
N LEU A 60 -5.19 13.76 12.58
CA LEU A 60 -4.41 12.65 12.03
C LEU A 60 -3.62 13.20 10.85
N GLU A 61 -2.30 13.20 10.96
CA GLU A 61 -1.40 13.56 9.87
C GLU A 61 -1.08 12.31 9.04
N PHE A 62 -1.16 12.45 7.73
CA PHE A 62 -0.80 11.43 6.76
C PHE A 62 0.33 11.96 5.89
N ASP A 63 1.43 11.22 5.82
CA ASP A 63 2.48 11.33 4.82
C ASP A 63 2.66 9.96 4.16
N ALA A 64 2.63 9.91 2.83
CA ALA A 64 2.85 8.67 2.10
C ALA A 64 4.28 8.12 2.29
N GLU A 65 5.26 8.98 2.61
CA GLU A 65 6.65 8.58 2.84
C GLU A 65 6.84 7.81 4.17
N ASP A 66 5.88 7.89 5.10
CA ASP A 66 5.87 7.11 6.34
C ASP A 66 5.57 5.62 6.12
N TYR A 67 5.17 5.25 4.90
CA TYR A 67 4.72 3.90 4.59
C TYR A 67 5.77 3.12 3.80
N LEU A 68 5.97 1.87 4.22
CA LEU A 68 6.81 0.92 3.50
C LEU A 68 6.25 -0.50 3.64
N VAL A 69 6.66 -1.37 2.72
CA VAL A 69 6.38 -2.80 2.83
C VAL A 69 7.62 -3.53 3.34
N GLU A 70 7.49 -4.16 4.50
CA GLU A 70 8.46 -5.10 5.03
C GLU A 70 8.27 -6.49 4.41
N ARG A 71 9.38 -7.08 3.98
CA ARG A 71 9.46 -8.43 3.39
C ARG A 71 10.09 -9.40 4.37
N LEU A 72 9.70 -10.67 4.28
CA LEU A 72 10.40 -11.77 4.96
C LEU A 72 11.91 -11.71 4.67
N GLY A 73 12.72 -11.71 5.74
CA GLY A 73 14.18 -11.53 5.66
C GLY A 73 14.67 -10.09 5.84
N GLY A 74 13.79 -9.14 6.21
CA GLY A 74 14.16 -7.78 6.62
C GLY A 74 14.40 -6.80 5.47
N GLY A 75 14.01 -7.16 4.25
CA GLY A 75 14.08 -6.24 3.11
C GLY A 75 12.89 -5.29 3.09
N GLN A 76 13.11 -4.02 2.78
CA GLN A 76 12.05 -3.01 2.67
C GLN A 76 11.79 -2.60 1.21
N SER A 77 10.53 -2.28 0.90
CA SER A 77 10.08 -1.67 -0.35
C SER A 77 9.37 -0.36 -0.04
N PRO A 78 9.95 0.81 -0.35
CA PRO A 78 9.29 2.10 -0.16
C PRO A 78 8.16 2.30 -1.17
N VAL A 79 7.29 3.27 -0.91
CA VAL A 79 6.29 3.74 -1.87
C VAL A 79 7.00 4.27 -3.13
N VAL A 80 6.58 3.80 -4.30
CA VAL A 80 7.08 4.31 -5.60
C VAL A 80 6.12 5.30 -6.25
N TRP A 81 4.85 5.29 -5.85
CA TRP A 81 3.84 6.26 -6.26
C TRP A 81 2.69 6.32 -5.26
N ASN A 82 2.09 7.50 -5.11
CA ASN A 82 0.91 7.72 -4.26
C ASN A 82 -0.12 8.62 -4.95
N SER A 83 -1.40 8.40 -4.67
CA SER A 83 -2.47 9.31 -5.12
C SER A 83 -2.55 10.60 -4.30
N ILE A 84 -2.11 10.54 -3.05
CA ILE A 84 -2.08 11.63 -2.09
C ILE A 84 -0.74 11.56 -1.38
N ARG A 85 0.03 12.66 -1.41
CA ARG A 85 1.33 12.71 -0.76
C ARG A 85 1.22 13.04 0.72
N HIS A 86 0.46 14.08 1.05
CA HIS A 86 0.23 14.52 2.42
C HIS A 86 -1.23 14.94 2.61
N ALA A 87 -1.77 14.70 3.81
CA ALA A 87 -3.08 15.20 4.23
C ALA A 87 -3.13 15.35 5.76
N SER A 88 -3.95 16.28 6.23
CA SER A 88 -4.30 16.43 7.65
C SER A 88 -5.80 16.22 7.79
N LEU A 89 -6.19 15.27 8.63
CA LEU A 89 -7.59 14.87 8.83
C LEU A 89 -8.05 15.33 10.21
N LYS A 90 -9.21 16.00 10.23
CA LYS A 90 -9.92 16.34 11.47
C LYS A 90 -10.73 15.15 11.97
N GLN A 91 -11.04 15.14 13.27
CA GLN A 91 -11.88 14.12 13.88
C GLN A 91 -13.14 13.80 13.05
N GLY A 92 -13.34 12.52 12.75
CA GLY A 92 -14.46 12.00 11.98
C GLY A 92 -14.24 12.01 10.46
N GLU A 93 -13.19 12.66 9.94
CA GLU A 93 -12.83 12.60 8.53
C GLU A 93 -12.20 11.26 8.16
N THR A 94 -12.34 10.88 6.89
CA THR A 94 -11.74 9.66 6.33
C THR A 94 -11.00 9.99 5.04
N LEU A 95 -9.83 9.37 4.86
CA LEU A 95 -8.99 9.46 3.67
C LEU A 95 -8.89 8.08 3.05
N VAL A 96 -8.97 8.01 1.72
CA VAL A 96 -8.56 6.82 0.97
C VAL A 96 -7.37 7.22 0.10
N ALA A 97 -6.21 6.62 0.38
CA ALA A 97 -4.98 6.81 -0.37
C ALA A 97 -4.64 5.52 -1.13
N GLU A 98 -4.16 5.69 -2.36
CA GLU A 98 -3.59 4.61 -3.15
C GLU A 98 -2.08 4.69 -3.03
N LEU A 99 -1.44 3.62 -2.58
CA LEU A 99 0.01 3.51 -2.46
C LEU A 99 0.49 2.38 -3.37
N VAL A 100 1.45 2.66 -4.25
CA VAL A 100 2.03 1.64 -5.13
C VAL A 100 3.44 1.31 -4.68
N PHE A 101 3.73 0.01 -4.61
CA PHE A 101 5.02 -0.55 -4.21
C PHE A 101 5.56 -1.47 -5.31
N GLU A 102 6.88 -1.58 -5.39
CA GLU A 102 7.55 -2.64 -6.16
C GLU A 102 8.02 -3.76 -5.23
N LEU A 103 7.55 -4.98 -5.50
CA LEU A 103 7.72 -6.15 -4.64
C LEU A 103 8.29 -7.32 -5.45
N PRO A 104 9.15 -8.16 -4.88
CA PRO A 104 9.56 -9.41 -5.52
C PRO A 104 8.40 -10.44 -5.50
N ASP A 105 8.27 -11.26 -6.55
CA ASP A 105 7.22 -12.30 -6.75
C ASP A 105 7.16 -13.39 -5.65
N GLN A 106 8.08 -13.39 -4.67
CA GLN A 106 8.28 -14.48 -3.70
C GLN A 106 8.00 -14.11 -2.24
N ALA A 107 7.41 -12.95 -1.94
CA ALA A 107 7.23 -12.49 -0.56
C ALA A 107 5.94 -13.01 0.11
N VAL A 108 5.97 -14.22 0.67
CA VAL A 108 4.78 -14.96 1.15
C VAL A 108 3.99 -14.22 2.25
N GLU A 109 4.65 -13.34 3.00
CA GLU A 109 4.05 -12.50 4.02
C GLU A 109 4.64 -11.10 3.94
N LEU A 110 3.76 -10.11 3.88
CA LEU A 110 4.12 -8.70 3.75
C LEU A 110 3.38 -7.88 4.80
N ILE A 111 4.10 -6.92 5.36
CA ILE A 111 3.57 -6.01 6.39
C ILE A 111 3.72 -4.61 5.83
N LEU A 112 2.60 -3.88 5.80
CA LEU A 112 2.62 -2.43 5.67
C LEU A 112 2.99 -1.87 7.04
N GLU A 113 4.19 -1.30 7.13
CA GLU A 113 4.55 -0.41 8.22
C GLU A 113 4.03 0.99 7.87
N GLY A 114 3.42 1.64 8.85
CA GLY A 114 2.88 2.99 8.70
C GLY A 114 3.11 3.83 9.96
N ALA A 115 2.49 5.00 10.00
CA ALA A 115 2.66 5.97 11.07
C ALA A 115 2.49 5.36 12.48
N GLY A 116 3.38 5.76 13.41
CA GLY A 116 3.37 5.31 14.80
C GLY A 116 3.54 3.81 14.99
N ASP A 117 4.42 3.20 14.20
CA ASP A 117 4.75 1.76 14.22
C ASP A 117 3.56 0.85 13.92
N ALA A 118 2.54 1.37 13.22
CA ALA A 118 1.39 0.59 12.80
C ALA A 118 1.83 -0.50 11.82
N ARG A 119 1.41 -1.75 12.08
CA ARG A 119 1.75 -2.91 11.24
C ARG A 119 0.48 -3.58 10.75
N LEU A 120 0.26 -3.57 9.44
CA LEU A 120 -0.91 -4.16 8.81
C LEU A 120 -0.49 -5.26 7.83
N SER A 121 -1.00 -6.47 8.00
CA SER A 121 -0.70 -7.58 7.07
C SER A 121 -1.37 -7.36 5.72
N LEU A 122 -0.62 -7.49 4.61
CA LEU A 122 -1.16 -7.39 3.25
C LEU A 122 -1.78 -8.72 2.75
N GLY A 123 -1.56 -9.83 3.47
CA GLY A 123 -1.91 -11.18 3.00
C GLY A 123 -1.13 -11.62 1.74
N ALA A 124 -1.37 -12.85 1.27
CA ALA A 124 -0.66 -13.45 0.14
C ALA A 124 -1.40 -13.37 -1.21
N GLU A 125 -2.63 -12.86 -1.22
CA GLU A 125 -3.56 -13.00 -2.37
C GLU A 125 -3.23 -12.09 -3.57
N HIS A 126 -2.29 -11.17 -3.42
CA HIS A 126 -1.80 -10.31 -4.50
C HIS A 126 -0.70 -10.97 -5.35
N HIS A 127 -0.21 -12.14 -4.94
CA HIS A 127 0.72 -12.95 -5.74
C HIS A 127 -0.02 -13.70 -6.83
N SER A 128 -0.22 -13.07 -7.98
CA SER A 128 -0.62 -13.81 -9.17
C SER A 128 0.11 -13.31 -10.40
N VAL A 129 1.29 -13.87 -10.63
CA VAL A 129 1.73 -14.18 -11.99
C VAL A 129 1.65 -15.70 -12.14
N SER A 130 0.53 -16.16 -12.73
CA SER A 130 0.44 -17.52 -13.23
C SER A 130 1.36 -17.63 -14.44
N THR A 131 2.58 -18.14 -14.25
CA THR A 131 3.32 -18.76 -15.35
C THR A 131 2.66 -20.09 -15.67
N SER A 132 1.62 -20.08 -16.51
CA SER A 132 1.25 -21.29 -17.24
C SER A 132 2.08 -21.34 -18.52
N GLY A 133 3.31 -21.83 -18.38
CA GLY A 133 4.08 -22.32 -19.51
C GLY A 133 3.55 -23.69 -19.95
N ARG A 134 3.04 -23.76 -21.18
CA ARG A 134 3.42 -24.75 -22.20
C ARG A 134 2.75 -24.42 -23.53
#